data_AF-A0A3Q1I9P8-F1
#
_entry.id   AF-A0A3Q1I9P8-F1
#
_cell.length_a   1.000
_cell.length_b   1.000
_cell.length_c   1.000
_cell.angle_alpha   90.00
_cell.angle_beta   90.00
_cell.angle_gamma   90.00
#
_symmetry.space_group_name_H-M   'P 1'
#
loop_
_entity.id
_entity.type
_entity.pdbx_description
1 polymer ?
#
loop_
_entity_poly.entity_id
_entity_poly.type
_entity_poly.pdbx_seq_one_letter_code
_entity_poly.pdbx_strand_id
1 'polypeptide(L)'
;MGCFFSKKSKRKSDKEDRTPTATTAETTTTSNAVPLGNNTDEAPKQYSWDKREKVDPKDYMLTGLKDVTVGRLPGKLNGQQFVIQECENCNIYVFDHAATITIDDCVNCRIVLGPVKGSVFFRDCKDIKCVVACQQFRTRDCKKMEVFLCCATQPIIESSTGMKFGCFQYYYPELAFHFKDAGLSIFNNNWSNIHDFTPVSGENNWSLLSEGASVLDFVPAPDPESEFKSVRISTDPARSIVPLTKGGRRKDSEESCLFVFFAGEYTTANARKLIDEVAAKDFVLIQTKEVSMRPEDVRRVFQNNAEDLVDWITKGPVIAMELNGDGVVEACKNIANDVFSGTKVFVSDNKNTSSRDVDNFFNFADMQMGL
;
A
#
# COMPACT_ATOMS: atom_id res chain seq x y z
N MET A 1 27.00 -44.39 7.66
CA MET A 1 27.76 -45.12 6.63
C MET A 1 28.02 -44.16 5.46
N GLY A 2 29.30 -43.90 5.15
CA GLY A 2 29.89 -43.26 3.94
C GLY A 2 29.38 -41.86 3.49
N CYS A 3 30.12 -40.74 3.57
CA CYS A 3 31.32 -40.32 2.79
C CYS A 3 31.02 -40.04 1.29
N PHE A 4 31.54 -39.04 0.54
CA PHE A 4 32.53 -37.94 0.61
C PHE A 4 32.17 -36.99 -0.58
N PHE A 5 32.35 -35.66 -0.57
CA PHE A 5 33.59 -34.98 -0.98
C PHE A 5 33.55 -33.47 -0.68
N SER A 6 34.71 -32.94 -0.29
CA SER A 6 35.05 -31.56 0.04
C SER A 6 36.14 -31.05 -0.90
N LYS A 7 36.16 -29.76 -1.22
CA LYS A 7 37.39 -29.04 -1.63
C LYS A 7 37.44 -27.65 -0.98
N LYS A 8 38.44 -27.45 -0.13
CA LYS A 8 38.95 -26.16 0.40
C LYS A 8 40.27 -25.81 -0.32
N SER A 9 40.55 -24.52 -0.47
CA SER A 9 41.92 -23.94 -0.55
C SER A 9 41.85 -22.48 -0.11
N LYS A 10 42.20 -22.12 1.14
CA LYS A 10 43.52 -21.70 1.72
C LYS A 10 44.03 -20.30 1.32
N ARG A 11 44.04 -19.42 2.35
CA ARG A 11 44.67 -18.08 2.48
C ARG A 11 46.19 -18.10 2.29
N LYS A 12 46.76 -16.96 1.87
CA LYS A 12 47.98 -16.37 2.48
C LYS A 12 48.12 -14.86 2.20
N SER A 13 48.79 -14.20 3.14
CA SER A 13 48.88 -12.78 3.50
C SER A 13 50.04 -12.00 2.87
N ASP A 14 49.90 -10.67 2.92
CA ASP A 14 50.86 -9.55 3.07
C ASP A 14 52.23 -9.54 2.38
N LYS A 15 52.55 -8.41 1.74
CA LYS A 15 53.91 -7.86 1.67
C LYS A 15 53.95 -6.35 1.38
N GLU A 16 54.67 -5.64 2.25
CA GLU A 16 55.07 -4.24 2.21
C GLU A 16 56.05 -3.88 1.08
N ASP A 17 55.97 -2.60 0.71
CA ASP A 17 56.99 -1.62 0.32
C ASP A 17 58.40 -2.07 -0.09
N ARG A 18 58.85 -1.57 -1.25
CA ARG A 18 60.20 -0.98 -1.46
C ARG A 18 60.32 -0.33 -2.84
N THR A 19 60.78 0.93 -2.80
CA THR A 19 61.25 1.81 -3.88
C THR A 19 62.32 1.19 -4.78
N PRO A 20 62.45 1.65 -6.04
CA PRO A 20 63.69 1.56 -6.78
C PRO A 20 64.29 2.96 -7.03
N THR A 21 65.47 3.19 -6.44
CA THR A 21 66.45 4.19 -6.91
C THR A 21 67.27 3.53 -8.01
N ALA A 22 67.39 4.16 -9.19
CA ALA A 22 68.31 3.72 -10.23
C ALA A 22 69.14 4.89 -10.74
N THR A 23 70.44 4.63 -10.72
CA THR A 23 71.59 5.48 -10.95
C THR A 23 71.78 5.79 -12.44
N THR A 24 72.35 6.96 -12.67
CA THR A 24 72.89 7.51 -13.93
C THR A 24 73.96 6.63 -14.61
N ALA A 25 73.92 6.56 -15.95
CA ALA A 25 75.10 6.50 -16.80
C ALA A 25 74.77 7.02 -18.23
N GLU A 26 75.68 7.85 -18.74
CA GLU A 26 75.65 8.66 -19.97
C GLU A 26 75.73 7.83 -21.26
N THR A 27 75.41 8.43 -22.43
CA THR A 27 76.29 8.53 -23.64
C THR A 27 75.51 9.10 -24.86
N THR A 28 75.85 10.34 -25.23
CA THR A 28 75.95 11.02 -26.56
C THR A 28 74.89 10.91 -27.69
N THR A 29 74.33 12.10 -28.01
CA THR A 29 74.10 12.74 -29.34
C THR A 29 73.50 11.95 -30.52
N THR A 30 72.35 12.41 -31.03
CA THR A 30 72.25 13.23 -32.27
C THR A 30 70.81 13.69 -32.55
N SER A 31 70.71 14.83 -33.21
CA SER A 31 69.55 15.65 -33.57
C SER A 31 68.52 15.01 -34.52
N ASN A 32 67.23 15.32 -34.33
CA ASN A 32 66.44 16.15 -35.27
C ASN A 32 64.99 16.33 -34.78
N ALA A 33 64.52 17.57 -34.85
CA ALA A 33 63.21 18.04 -34.40
C ALA A 33 62.12 17.88 -35.47
N VAL A 34 60.87 17.62 -35.04
CA VAL A 34 59.64 18.33 -35.47
C VAL A 34 58.61 18.24 -34.32
N PRO A 35 57.99 19.34 -33.85
CA PRO A 35 56.96 19.33 -32.83
C PRO A 35 55.55 19.25 -33.44
N LEU A 36 54.67 18.45 -32.87
CA LEU A 36 53.22 18.63 -33.02
C LEU A 36 52.58 18.61 -31.64
N GLY A 37 52.17 19.80 -31.21
CA GLY A 37 51.29 19.94 -30.06
C GLY A 37 49.92 19.35 -30.37
N ASN A 38 49.30 18.82 -29.32
CA ASN A 38 47.86 18.86 -29.16
C ASN A 38 47.58 18.96 -27.66
N ASN A 39 47.25 20.17 -27.22
CA ASN A 39 46.48 20.38 -26.01
C ASN A 39 45.10 19.79 -26.26
N THR A 40 44.81 18.68 -25.63
CA THR A 40 43.45 18.29 -25.28
C THR A 40 43.41 18.15 -23.78
N ASP A 41 42.98 19.21 -23.11
CA ASP A 41 42.46 19.13 -21.74
C ASP A 41 41.20 18.25 -21.81
N GLU A 42 41.38 16.93 -21.69
CA GLU A 42 40.28 16.01 -21.47
C GLU A 42 39.67 16.33 -20.11
N ALA A 43 38.42 16.79 -20.12
CA ALA A 43 37.62 16.94 -18.91
C ALA A 43 37.66 15.61 -18.13
N PRO A 44 37.86 15.64 -16.80
CA PRO A 44 38.06 14.43 -16.02
C PRO A 44 36.85 13.50 -16.18
N LYS A 45 37.14 12.21 -16.41
CA LYS A 45 36.13 11.16 -16.57
C LYS A 45 35.23 11.13 -15.34
N GLN A 46 33.99 11.59 -15.53
CA GLN A 46 32.96 11.62 -14.49
C GLN A 46 32.23 10.27 -14.49
N TYR A 47 32.34 9.52 -13.39
CA TYR A 47 31.74 8.20 -13.28
C TYR A 47 30.32 8.29 -12.70
N SER A 48 29.49 7.26 -12.93
CA SER A 48 28.09 7.24 -12.47
C SER A 48 27.94 7.32 -10.94
N TRP A 49 28.99 6.97 -10.18
CA TRP A 49 29.01 7.14 -8.72
C TRP A 49 29.36 8.56 -8.26
N ASP A 50 29.95 9.40 -9.12
CA ASP A 50 30.23 10.81 -8.82
C ASP A 50 28.96 11.69 -8.89
N LYS A 51 27.86 11.13 -9.41
CA LYS A 51 26.52 11.75 -9.49
C LYS A 51 25.50 11.19 -8.49
N ARG A 52 25.89 10.24 -7.62
CA ARG A 52 24.96 9.76 -6.59
C ARG A 52 24.78 10.85 -5.55
N GLU A 53 23.55 11.34 -5.40
CA GLU A 53 23.18 12.13 -4.24
C GLU A 53 23.59 11.36 -2.98
N LYS A 54 24.26 12.04 -2.05
CA LYS A 54 24.62 11.44 -0.76
C LYS A 54 23.34 11.23 0.04
N VAL A 55 22.81 10.02 -0.02
CA VAL A 55 21.66 9.58 0.79
C VAL A 55 22.13 9.46 2.25
N ASP A 56 21.58 10.28 3.16
CA ASP A 56 21.80 10.11 4.60
C ASP A 56 20.85 9.00 5.11
N PRO A 57 21.37 7.95 5.77
CA PRO A 57 20.52 6.93 6.39
C PRO A 57 19.44 7.52 7.31
N LYS A 58 19.70 8.65 7.97
CA LYS A 58 18.73 9.35 8.83
C LYS A 58 17.50 9.85 8.08
N ASP A 59 17.59 10.06 6.78
CA ASP A 59 16.44 10.45 5.97
C ASP A 59 15.46 9.29 5.78
N TYR A 60 15.93 8.04 5.95
CA TYR A 60 15.14 6.83 5.72
C TYR A 60 14.96 5.95 6.97
N MET A 61 15.37 6.45 8.14
CA MET A 61 15.17 5.79 9.41
C MET A 61 14.78 6.74 10.54
N LEU A 62 13.96 6.26 11.46
CA LEU A 62 13.68 6.88 12.75
C LEU A 62 14.02 5.87 13.84
N THR A 63 15.04 6.15 14.66
CA THR A 63 15.55 5.17 15.63
C THR A 63 15.79 5.80 16.99
N GLY A 64 15.38 5.10 18.06
CA GLY A 64 15.70 5.48 19.45
C GLY A 64 15.04 6.79 19.92
N LEU A 65 13.95 7.20 19.28
CA LEU A 65 13.25 8.45 19.57
C LEU A 65 12.27 8.28 20.72
N LYS A 66 12.16 9.30 21.58
CA LYS A 66 11.24 9.29 22.74
C LYS A 66 10.52 10.61 22.88
N ASP A 67 9.22 10.56 23.17
CA ASP A 67 8.39 11.73 23.50
C ASP A 67 8.43 12.85 22.45
N VAL A 68 8.52 12.48 21.17
CA VAL A 68 8.65 13.43 20.05
C VAL A 68 7.59 13.21 18.98
N THR A 69 7.31 14.29 18.24
CA THR A 69 6.57 14.24 16.99
C THR A 69 7.54 14.39 15.83
N VAL A 70 7.57 13.41 14.92
CA VAL A 70 8.53 13.32 13.82
C VAL A 70 7.89 12.68 12.59
N GLY A 71 8.57 12.67 11.45
CA GLY A 71 8.00 12.07 10.25
C GLY A 71 8.62 12.56 8.95
N ARG A 72 7.88 12.43 7.85
CA ARG A 72 8.32 12.81 6.51
C ARG A 72 7.20 13.55 5.78
N LEU A 73 7.54 14.69 5.21
CA LEU A 73 6.67 15.46 4.32
C LEU A 73 6.56 14.81 2.94
N PRO A 74 5.53 15.16 2.14
CA PRO A 74 5.43 14.72 0.75
C PRO A 74 6.71 14.95 -0.06
N GLY A 75 7.09 13.96 -0.86
CA GLY A 75 8.27 13.98 -1.74
C GLY A 75 9.61 13.72 -1.05
N LYS A 76 9.63 13.42 0.26
CA LYS A 76 10.88 13.11 1.00
C LYS A 76 11.31 11.65 0.89
N LEU A 77 10.38 10.71 0.87
CA LEU A 77 10.69 9.28 0.73
C LEU A 77 10.70 8.83 -0.72
N ASN A 78 9.78 9.35 -1.55
CA ASN A 78 9.70 9.08 -2.98
C ASN A 78 9.86 7.59 -3.34
N GLY A 79 9.15 6.72 -2.63
CA GLY A 79 9.13 5.28 -2.90
C GLY A 79 10.33 4.50 -2.36
N GLN A 80 11.21 5.10 -1.56
CA GLN A 80 12.28 4.36 -0.90
C GLN A 80 11.77 3.52 0.30
N GLN A 81 12.62 2.62 0.79
CA GLN A 81 12.37 1.89 2.04
C GLN A 81 12.46 2.84 3.24
N PHE A 82 11.65 2.58 4.27
CA PHE A 82 11.69 3.32 5.53
C PHE A 82 11.75 2.38 6.74
N VAL A 83 12.47 2.77 7.79
CA VAL A 83 12.60 1.98 9.02
C VAL A 83 12.23 2.83 10.23
N ILE A 84 11.39 2.29 11.11
CA ILE A 84 11.07 2.90 12.41
C ILE A 84 11.45 1.87 13.47
N GLN A 85 12.31 2.23 14.42
CA GLN A 85 12.83 1.26 15.38
C GLN A 85 13.05 1.88 16.76
N GLU A 86 12.76 1.14 17.83
CA GLU A 86 13.06 1.54 19.22
C GLU A 86 12.46 2.93 19.59
N CYS A 87 11.29 3.25 19.06
CA CYS A 87 10.58 4.50 19.36
C CYS A 87 9.59 4.33 20.52
N GLU A 88 9.55 5.28 21.44
CA GLU A 88 8.67 5.27 22.61
C GLU A 88 7.87 6.57 22.72
N ASN A 89 6.56 6.50 22.99
CA ASN A 89 5.70 7.68 23.19
C ASN A 89 5.72 8.69 22.04
N CYS A 90 5.96 8.24 20.80
CA CYS A 90 6.12 9.13 19.64
C CYS A 90 4.83 9.29 18.83
N ASN A 91 4.68 10.45 18.19
CA ASN A 91 3.75 10.64 17.08
C ASN A 91 4.55 10.66 15.77
N ILE A 92 4.30 9.72 14.87
CA ILE A 92 5.09 9.53 13.65
C ILE A 92 4.19 9.70 12.42
N TYR A 93 4.49 10.69 11.58
CA TYR A 93 3.67 11.02 10.41
C TYR A 93 4.47 10.92 9.11
N VAL A 94 4.27 9.86 8.35
CA VAL A 94 4.94 9.63 7.06
C VAL A 94 3.96 9.96 5.94
N PHE A 95 3.97 11.21 5.47
CA PHE A 95 3.09 11.71 4.41
C PHE A 95 3.71 11.58 3.02
N ASP A 96 4.21 10.39 2.69
CA ASP A 96 4.74 10.05 1.37
C ASP A 96 4.57 8.55 1.10
N HIS A 97 4.72 8.14 -0.15
CA HIS A 97 4.74 6.74 -0.54
C HIS A 97 6.12 6.10 -0.27
N ALA A 98 6.12 4.80 0.04
CA ALA A 98 7.31 4.03 0.33
C ALA A 98 7.29 2.66 -0.37
N ALA A 99 8.46 2.06 -0.58
CA ALA A 99 8.55 0.69 -1.09
C ALA A 99 8.12 -0.35 -0.04
N THR A 100 8.67 -0.23 1.16
CA THR A 100 8.39 -1.12 2.30
C THR A 100 8.71 -0.37 3.59
N ILE A 101 7.98 -0.67 4.67
CA ILE A 101 8.23 -0.09 5.99
C ILE A 101 8.32 -1.19 7.04
N THR A 102 9.38 -1.17 7.85
CA THR A 102 9.52 -2.03 9.04
C THR A 102 9.41 -1.17 10.30
N ILE A 103 8.64 -1.65 11.26
CA ILE A 103 8.42 -1.00 12.56
C ILE A 103 8.76 -2.00 13.65
N ASP A 104 9.84 -1.73 14.38
CA ASP A 104 10.45 -2.68 15.31
C ASP A 104 10.56 -2.08 16.71
N ASP A 105 10.23 -2.86 17.75
CA ASP A 105 10.47 -2.49 19.15
C ASP A 105 9.84 -1.13 19.55
N CYS A 106 8.72 -0.75 18.93
CA CYS A 106 8.04 0.51 19.21
C CYS A 106 6.99 0.35 20.30
N VAL A 107 6.91 1.31 21.21
CA VAL A 107 5.98 1.29 22.36
C VAL A 107 5.20 2.59 22.45
N ASN A 108 3.87 2.50 22.62
CA ASN A 108 2.99 3.66 22.86
C ASN A 108 3.11 4.75 21.77
N CYS A 109 3.20 4.36 20.50
CA CYS A 109 3.33 5.30 19.38
C CYS A 109 2.02 5.45 18.60
N ARG A 110 1.78 6.66 18.09
CA ARG A 110 0.72 6.94 17.10
C ARG A 110 1.36 7.14 15.73
N ILE A 111 0.96 6.37 14.73
CA ILE A 111 1.68 6.30 13.45
C ILE A 111 0.73 6.48 12.27
N VAL A 112 1.00 7.41 11.37
CA VAL A 112 0.36 7.50 10.05
C VAL A 112 1.38 7.15 8.99
N LEU A 113 1.07 6.15 8.17
CA LEU A 113 1.89 5.77 7.02
C LEU A 113 1.14 6.07 5.73
N GLY A 114 1.80 6.79 4.82
CA GLY A 114 1.37 6.89 3.45
C GLY A 114 1.41 5.54 2.73
N PRO A 115 0.91 5.49 1.49
CA PRO A 115 0.80 4.25 0.71
C PRO A 115 2.13 3.51 0.54
N VAL A 116 2.16 2.25 0.97
CA VAL A 116 3.34 1.38 0.89
C VAL A 116 3.17 0.33 -0.20
N LYS A 117 3.97 0.41 -1.26
CA LYS A 117 3.88 -0.47 -2.44
C LYS A 117 3.96 -1.96 -2.08
N GLY A 118 4.80 -2.30 -1.11
CA GLY A 118 5.01 -3.66 -0.64
C GLY A 118 4.44 -3.87 0.76
N SER A 119 5.30 -4.33 1.66
CA SER A 119 4.90 -4.72 3.01
C SER A 119 5.04 -3.59 4.04
N VAL A 120 4.11 -3.55 4.97
CA VAL A 120 4.31 -2.94 6.30
C VAL A 120 4.41 -4.07 7.30
N PHE A 121 5.52 -4.12 8.03
CA PHE A 121 5.79 -5.19 8.99
C PHE A 121 6.07 -4.61 10.38
N PHE A 122 5.17 -4.88 11.33
CA PHE A 122 5.36 -4.60 12.75
C PHE A 122 5.96 -5.82 13.46
N ARG A 123 7.03 -5.62 14.22
CA ARG A 123 7.69 -6.65 15.04
C ARG A 123 7.91 -6.11 16.45
N ASP A 124 7.60 -6.92 17.46
CA ASP A 124 7.89 -6.61 18.86
C ASP A 124 7.28 -5.25 19.32
N CYS A 125 6.16 -4.86 18.73
CA CYS A 125 5.51 -3.57 18.97
C CYS A 125 4.37 -3.66 19.99
N LYS A 126 4.20 -2.62 20.81
CA LYS A 126 3.19 -2.61 21.88
C LYS A 126 2.46 -1.28 22.00
N ASP A 127 1.15 -1.33 22.24
CA ASP A 127 0.30 -0.16 22.45
C ASP A 127 0.40 0.84 21.26
N ILE A 128 0.30 0.33 20.03
CA ILE A 128 0.39 1.13 18.80
C ILE A 128 -0.99 1.51 18.29
N LYS A 129 -1.16 2.76 17.89
CA LYS A 129 -2.34 3.23 17.17
C LYS A 129 -1.93 3.74 15.81
N CYS A 130 -2.49 3.23 14.72
CA CYS A 130 -2.00 3.63 13.41
C CYS A 130 -3.03 3.68 12.29
N VAL A 131 -2.69 4.45 11.26
CA VAL A 131 -3.39 4.50 9.97
C VAL A 131 -2.39 4.04 8.91
N VAL A 132 -2.71 2.99 8.17
CA VAL A 132 -1.77 2.30 7.27
C VAL A 132 -2.44 1.97 5.94
N ALA A 133 -1.79 2.31 4.84
CA ALA A 133 -2.13 1.81 3.50
C ALA A 133 -0.95 1.01 2.93
N CYS A 134 -1.17 -0.24 2.55
CA CYS A 134 -0.10 -1.11 2.07
C CYS A 134 -0.60 -2.22 1.13
N GLN A 135 0.31 -2.87 0.41
CA GLN A 135 -0.02 -4.10 -0.30
C GLN A 135 -0.18 -5.27 0.68
N GLN A 136 0.80 -5.45 1.58
CA GLN A 136 0.79 -6.54 2.56
C GLN A 136 0.97 -5.99 3.98
N PHE A 137 0.06 -6.34 4.87
CA PHE A 137 0.15 -6.02 6.29
C PHE A 137 0.57 -7.25 7.08
N ARG A 138 1.63 -7.12 7.89
CA ARG A 138 2.16 -8.21 8.72
C ARG A 138 2.44 -7.72 10.14
N THR A 139 2.11 -8.53 11.12
CA THR A 139 2.56 -8.33 12.51
C THR A 139 3.17 -9.61 13.05
N ARG A 140 4.21 -9.48 13.87
CA ARG A 140 4.76 -10.58 14.67
C ARG A 140 5.08 -10.07 16.06
N ASP A 141 4.76 -10.86 17.09
CA ASP A 141 5.12 -10.54 18.48
C ASP A 141 4.56 -9.17 18.97
N CYS A 142 3.39 -8.77 18.46
CA CYS A 142 2.78 -7.47 18.76
C CYS A 142 1.66 -7.56 19.81
N LYS A 143 1.45 -6.48 20.57
CA LYS A 143 0.40 -6.45 21.61
C LYS A 143 -0.35 -5.13 21.64
N LYS A 144 -1.69 -5.20 21.66
CA LYS A 144 -2.59 -4.03 21.74
C LYS A 144 -2.33 -3.04 20.61
N MET A 145 -2.62 -3.45 19.38
CA MET A 145 -2.54 -2.56 18.23
C MET A 145 -3.94 -2.19 17.74
N GLU A 146 -4.14 -0.92 17.39
CA GLU A 146 -5.39 -0.39 16.86
C GLU A 146 -5.12 0.27 15.51
N VAL A 147 -5.57 -0.36 14.42
CA VAL A 147 -5.11 -0.09 13.06
C VAL A 147 -6.29 0.28 12.15
N PHE A 148 -6.27 1.47 11.56
CA PHE A 148 -7.11 1.83 10.42
C PHE A 148 -6.38 1.45 9.13
N LEU A 149 -6.84 0.41 8.45
CA LEU A 149 -6.08 -0.32 7.44
C LEU A 149 -6.70 -0.20 6.04
N CYS A 150 -5.83 0.01 5.06
CA CYS A 150 -6.06 -0.29 3.65
C CYS A 150 -5.03 -1.35 3.25
N CYS A 151 -5.47 -2.57 2.96
CA CYS A 151 -4.57 -3.67 2.62
C CYS A 151 -5.04 -4.38 1.34
N ALA A 152 -4.18 -4.37 0.31
CA ALA A 152 -4.51 -5.01 -0.96
C ALA A 152 -4.60 -6.53 -0.84
N THR A 153 -3.87 -7.13 0.11
CA THR A 153 -3.93 -8.56 0.44
C THR A 153 -4.63 -8.85 1.76
N GLN A 154 -4.81 -10.14 2.09
CA GLN A 154 -5.26 -10.56 3.41
C GLN A 154 -4.24 -10.10 4.48
N PRO A 155 -4.64 -9.27 5.48
CA PRO A 155 -3.76 -8.89 6.58
C PRO A 155 -3.40 -10.10 7.45
N ILE A 156 -2.14 -10.17 7.87
CA ILE A 156 -1.61 -11.30 8.62
C ILE A 156 -1.15 -10.87 10.01
N ILE A 157 -1.51 -11.66 11.03
CA ILE A 157 -0.94 -11.57 12.37
C ILE A 157 -0.30 -12.91 12.77
N GLU A 158 0.74 -12.84 13.58
CA GLU A 158 1.46 -13.99 14.13
C GLU A 158 1.94 -13.64 15.55
N SER A 159 1.82 -14.57 16.50
CA SER A 159 2.24 -14.40 17.91
C SER A 159 1.79 -13.07 18.53
N SER A 160 0.62 -12.57 18.16
CA SER A 160 0.15 -11.21 18.49
C SER A 160 -1.21 -11.25 19.19
N THR A 161 -1.47 -10.31 20.11
CA THR A 161 -2.73 -10.30 20.90
C THR A 161 -3.30 -8.89 21.06
N GLY A 162 -4.64 -8.80 21.13
CA GLY A 162 -5.33 -7.51 21.30
C GLY A 162 -5.25 -6.62 20.05
N MET A 163 -5.25 -7.23 18.88
CA MET A 163 -5.20 -6.53 17.60
C MET A 163 -6.60 -6.03 17.23
N LYS A 164 -6.76 -4.79 16.80
CA LYS A 164 -8.04 -4.25 16.35
C LYS A 164 -7.91 -3.56 15.02
N PHE A 165 -8.85 -3.83 14.12
CA PHE A 165 -8.83 -3.33 12.75
C PHE A 165 -10.05 -2.48 12.43
N GLY A 166 -9.85 -1.37 11.73
CA GLY A 166 -10.87 -0.50 11.15
C GLY A 166 -10.53 -0.20 9.69
N CYS A 167 -11.49 0.28 8.92
CA CYS A 167 -11.23 0.71 7.55
C CYS A 167 -10.37 1.97 7.53
N PHE A 168 -9.41 2.08 6.61
CA PHE A 168 -8.64 3.30 6.38
C PHE A 168 -9.56 4.51 6.19
N GLN A 169 -9.28 5.59 6.90
CA GLN A 169 -10.02 6.86 6.82
C GLN A 169 -9.03 8.03 6.98
N TYR A 170 -8.58 8.56 5.85
CA TYR A 170 -7.60 9.65 5.85
C TYR A 170 -7.57 10.37 4.51
N TYR A 171 -7.21 11.65 4.56
CA TYR A 171 -7.03 12.51 3.40
C TYR A 171 -5.92 13.53 3.66
N TYR A 172 -5.09 13.74 2.63
CA TYR A 172 -4.32 14.95 2.40
C TYR A 172 -4.18 15.12 0.87
N PRO A 173 -3.91 16.33 0.35
CA PRO A 173 -4.00 16.62 -1.09
C PRO A 173 -3.19 15.69 -1.99
N GLU A 174 -1.98 15.31 -1.55
CA GLU A 174 -1.04 14.48 -2.29
C GLU A 174 -1.35 12.98 -2.20
N LEU A 175 -2.20 12.55 -1.26
CA LEU A 175 -2.43 11.14 -0.93
C LEU A 175 -2.91 10.32 -2.13
N ALA A 176 -3.77 10.89 -2.98
CA ALA A 176 -4.24 10.20 -4.19
C ALA A 176 -3.10 9.87 -5.16
N PHE A 177 -2.14 10.78 -5.33
CA PHE A 177 -0.95 10.53 -6.15
C PHE A 177 -0.03 9.50 -5.49
N HIS A 178 0.15 9.56 -4.18
CA HIS A 178 0.94 8.56 -3.46
C HIS A 178 0.36 7.14 -3.59
N PHE A 179 -0.98 6.97 -3.60
CA PHE A 179 -1.61 5.67 -3.89
C PHE A 179 -1.26 5.18 -5.29
N LYS A 180 -1.34 6.07 -6.29
CA LYS A 180 -0.97 5.78 -7.67
C LYS A 180 0.51 5.40 -7.80
N ASP A 181 1.41 6.15 -7.20
CA ASP A 181 2.86 5.93 -7.26
C ASP A 181 3.27 4.63 -6.54
N ALA A 182 2.57 4.28 -5.45
CA ALA A 182 2.71 2.98 -4.79
C ALA A 182 2.09 1.82 -5.59
N GLY A 183 1.33 2.08 -6.65
CA GLY A 183 0.62 1.07 -7.42
C GLY A 183 -0.52 0.39 -6.64
N LEU A 184 -1.12 1.09 -5.68
CA LEU A 184 -2.22 0.60 -4.86
C LEU A 184 -3.55 1.17 -5.36
N SER A 185 -4.49 0.29 -5.66
CA SER A 185 -5.88 0.70 -5.91
C SER A 185 -6.56 1.05 -4.58
N ILE A 186 -7.24 2.20 -4.54
CA ILE A 186 -8.09 2.59 -3.42
C ILE A 186 -9.33 1.69 -3.27
N PHE A 187 -9.64 0.88 -4.29
CA PHE A 187 -10.77 -0.04 -4.30
C PHE A 187 -10.37 -1.46 -3.88
N ASN A 188 -9.09 -1.75 -3.67
CA ASN A 188 -8.63 -3.07 -3.20
C ASN A 188 -8.26 -3.01 -1.73
N ASN A 189 -9.24 -3.27 -0.86
CA ASN A 189 -9.06 -3.17 0.59
C ASN A 189 -9.71 -4.35 1.36
N ASN A 190 -8.88 -5.23 1.93
CA ASN A 190 -9.29 -6.41 2.70
C ASN A 190 -9.07 -6.27 4.21
N TRP A 191 -9.12 -5.03 4.72
CA TRP A 191 -8.75 -4.66 6.09
C TRP A 191 -9.39 -5.49 7.22
N SER A 192 -10.53 -6.12 6.98
CA SER A 192 -11.29 -6.89 7.98
C SER A 192 -11.13 -8.42 7.88
N ASN A 193 -10.49 -8.94 6.84
CA ASN A 193 -10.31 -10.38 6.63
C ASN A 193 -8.95 -10.81 7.17
N ILE A 194 -8.82 -10.94 8.50
CA ILE A 194 -7.52 -11.17 9.15
C ILE A 194 -7.18 -12.66 9.18
N HIS A 195 -5.97 -13.01 8.75
CA HIS A 195 -5.40 -14.34 8.96
C HIS A 195 -4.50 -14.35 10.19
N ASP A 196 -4.80 -15.24 11.14
CA ASP A 196 -3.98 -15.47 12.33
C ASP A 196 -3.23 -16.80 12.20
N PHE A 197 -1.89 -16.74 12.16
CA PHE A 197 -1.04 -17.94 12.08
C PHE A 197 -0.92 -18.70 13.40
N THR A 198 -1.27 -18.06 14.52
CA THR A 198 -1.11 -18.61 15.87
C THR A 198 -2.39 -18.47 16.70
N PRO A 199 -3.53 -18.99 16.22
CA PRO A 199 -4.79 -18.88 16.94
C PRO A 199 -4.71 -19.67 18.25
N VAL A 200 -5.23 -19.07 19.33
CA VAL A 200 -5.35 -19.74 20.62
C VAL A 200 -6.80 -20.18 20.83
N SER A 201 -7.01 -21.46 21.10
CA SER A 201 -8.36 -22.02 21.26
C SER A 201 -9.12 -21.32 22.39
N GLY A 202 -10.31 -20.77 22.07
CA GLY A 202 -11.17 -20.08 23.03
C GLY A 202 -10.82 -18.60 23.26
N GLU A 203 -9.75 -18.10 22.65
CA GLU A 203 -9.37 -16.69 22.66
C GLU A 203 -9.50 -16.10 21.26
N ASN A 204 -9.65 -14.78 21.19
CA ASN A 204 -9.62 -14.07 19.93
C ASN A 204 -8.49 -13.04 19.97
N ASN A 205 -7.44 -13.30 19.18
CA ASN A 205 -6.25 -12.45 19.12
C ASN A 205 -6.53 -11.10 18.44
N TRP A 206 -7.62 -11.03 17.65
CA TRP A 206 -7.99 -9.82 16.93
C TRP A 206 -9.49 -9.54 16.96
N SER A 207 -9.87 -8.30 16.73
CA SER A 207 -11.27 -7.91 16.53
C SER A 207 -11.37 -6.71 15.61
N LEU A 208 -12.59 -6.27 15.32
CA LEU A 208 -12.81 -5.05 14.56
C LEU A 208 -13.07 -3.89 15.53
N LEU A 209 -12.54 -2.71 15.22
CA LEU A 209 -12.86 -1.46 15.90
C LEU A 209 -14.37 -1.18 15.78
N SER A 210 -14.94 -0.30 16.61
CA SER A 210 -16.34 0.12 16.45
C SER A 210 -16.53 0.87 15.13
N GLU A 211 -17.71 0.76 14.51
CA GLU A 211 -18.01 1.47 13.26
C GLU A 211 -17.97 3.00 13.43
N GLY A 212 -18.33 3.51 14.61
CA GLY A 212 -18.26 4.94 14.94
C GLY A 212 -16.91 5.40 15.50
N ALA A 213 -15.85 4.61 15.39
CA ALA A 213 -14.52 4.99 15.88
C ALA A 213 -13.97 6.21 15.11
N SER A 214 -13.77 7.33 15.80
CA SER A 214 -13.11 8.50 15.22
C SER A 214 -11.61 8.29 15.15
N VAL A 215 -11.01 8.43 13.96
CA VAL A 215 -9.56 8.29 13.77
C VAL A 215 -8.76 9.19 14.72
N LEU A 216 -9.25 10.41 15.00
CA LEU A 216 -8.57 11.38 15.85
C LEU A 216 -8.47 10.95 17.33
N ASP A 217 -9.34 10.05 17.80
CA ASP A 217 -9.27 9.49 19.16
C ASP A 217 -8.11 8.49 19.30
N PHE A 218 -7.63 7.96 18.17
CA PHE A 218 -6.55 6.99 18.11
C PHE A 218 -5.25 7.61 17.65
N VAL A 219 -5.31 8.41 16.58
CA VAL A 219 -4.16 9.06 15.95
C VAL A 219 -4.49 10.54 15.79
N PRO A 220 -3.99 11.42 16.67
CA PRO A 220 -4.30 12.85 16.59
C PRO A 220 -3.71 13.46 15.31
N ALA A 221 -4.20 14.64 14.94
CA ALA A 221 -3.51 15.43 13.93
C ALA A 221 -2.14 15.90 14.47
N PRO A 222 -1.14 16.11 13.59
CA PRO A 222 0.10 16.78 13.99
C PRO A 222 -0.18 18.15 14.62
N ASP A 223 0.72 18.58 15.51
CA ASP A 223 0.65 19.93 16.09
C ASP A 223 0.63 20.97 14.96
N PRO A 224 -0.31 21.95 14.96
CA PRO A 224 -0.36 23.03 13.98
C PRO A 224 0.94 23.84 13.83
N GLU A 225 1.80 23.86 14.83
CA GLU A 225 3.10 24.53 14.78
C GLU A 225 4.28 23.60 14.44
N SER A 226 4.03 22.31 14.25
CA SER A 226 5.04 21.34 13.81
C SER A 226 5.46 21.56 12.36
N GLU A 227 6.48 20.82 11.93
CA GLU A 227 6.92 20.78 10.53
C GLU A 227 5.81 20.33 9.55
N PHE A 228 4.74 19.69 10.06
CA PHE A 228 3.63 19.16 9.27
C PHE A 228 2.52 20.16 8.97
N LYS A 229 2.64 21.42 9.43
CA LYS A 229 1.59 22.45 9.28
C LYS A 229 1.13 22.74 7.85
N SER A 230 1.95 22.41 6.85
CA SER A 230 1.61 22.56 5.44
C SER A 230 0.69 21.46 4.91
N VAL A 231 0.62 20.30 5.59
CA VAL A 231 -0.14 19.14 5.15
C VAL A 231 -1.59 19.28 5.62
N ARG A 232 -2.50 19.45 4.66
CA ARG A 232 -3.94 19.67 4.93
C ARG A 232 -4.66 18.35 5.18
N ILE A 233 -4.60 17.88 6.41
CA ILE A 233 -5.17 16.61 6.82
C ILE A 233 -6.68 16.72 7.02
N SER A 234 -7.40 15.68 6.62
CA SER A 234 -8.78 15.45 7.04
C SER A 234 -8.98 13.97 7.35
N THR A 235 -9.66 13.70 8.46
CA THR A 235 -10.14 12.38 8.84
C THR A 235 -11.65 12.30 8.72
N ASP A 236 -12.28 13.16 7.92
CA ASP A 236 -13.71 13.10 7.63
C ASP A 236 -14.00 11.87 6.74
N PRO A 237 -14.96 10.99 7.10
CA PRO A 237 -15.38 9.88 6.27
C PRO A 237 -15.65 10.26 4.81
N ALA A 238 -16.33 11.39 4.57
CA ALA A 238 -16.70 11.83 3.22
C ALA A 238 -15.50 12.29 2.37
N ARG A 239 -14.37 12.64 3.02
CA ARG A 239 -13.16 13.09 2.34
C ARG A 239 -12.12 11.99 2.17
N SER A 240 -12.30 10.82 2.79
CA SER A 240 -11.34 9.74 2.74
C SER A 240 -10.99 9.35 1.30
N ILE A 241 -9.69 9.18 1.04
CA ILE A 241 -9.21 8.69 -0.26
C ILE A 241 -9.64 7.25 -0.50
N VAL A 242 -9.63 6.40 0.53
CA VAL A 242 -10.16 5.04 0.45
C VAL A 242 -11.63 5.06 0.84
N PRO A 243 -12.55 4.53 0.01
CA PRO A 243 -13.95 4.41 0.40
C PRO A 243 -14.11 3.57 1.67
N LEU A 244 -14.94 4.06 2.59
CA LEU A 244 -15.24 3.32 3.81
C LEU A 244 -16.13 2.12 3.47
N THR A 245 -15.66 0.93 3.84
CA THR A 245 -16.35 -0.33 3.58
C THR A 245 -16.72 -0.99 4.91
N LYS A 246 -17.86 -1.68 4.94
CA LYS A 246 -18.30 -2.45 6.11
C LYS A 246 -17.47 -3.72 6.29
N GLY A 247 -16.88 -4.25 5.22
CA GLY A 247 -16.01 -5.42 5.24
C GLY A 247 -16.72 -6.66 5.79
N GLY A 248 -15.99 -7.46 6.57
CA GLY A 248 -16.47 -8.70 7.18
C GLY A 248 -17.38 -8.52 8.40
N ARG A 249 -17.93 -7.32 8.62
CA ARG A 249 -18.93 -7.10 9.68
C ARG A 249 -20.26 -7.73 9.28
N ARG A 250 -21.11 -7.99 10.28
CA ARG A 250 -22.45 -8.52 10.07
C ARG A 250 -23.27 -7.54 9.23
N LYS A 251 -23.89 -8.05 8.16
CA LYS A 251 -24.83 -7.30 7.31
C LYS A 251 -26.18 -7.15 7.99
N ASP A 252 -26.86 -6.05 7.72
CA ASP A 252 -28.17 -5.73 8.31
C ASP A 252 -29.32 -6.25 7.44
N SER A 253 -29.07 -6.48 6.15
CA SER A 253 -29.99 -7.11 5.20
C SER A 253 -29.35 -8.33 4.55
N GLU A 254 -30.17 -9.29 4.15
CA GLU A 254 -29.77 -10.43 3.31
C GLU A 254 -29.70 -10.07 1.81
N GLU A 255 -30.24 -8.91 1.42
CA GLU A 255 -30.21 -8.44 0.03
C GLU A 255 -28.89 -7.72 -0.28
N SER A 256 -28.20 -8.18 -1.32
CA SER A 256 -26.96 -7.57 -1.80
C SER A 256 -27.11 -7.22 -3.29
N CYS A 257 -26.30 -6.31 -3.80
CA CYS A 257 -26.27 -5.96 -5.22
C CYS A 257 -24.83 -5.83 -5.68
N LEU A 258 -24.50 -6.48 -6.80
CA LEU A 258 -23.24 -6.26 -7.50
C LEU A 258 -23.41 -5.09 -8.47
N PHE A 259 -22.58 -4.06 -8.33
CA PHE A 259 -22.49 -2.96 -9.27
C PHE A 259 -21.06 -2.90 -9.83
N VAL A 260 -20.91 -2.97 -11.15
CA VAL A 260 -19.60 -2.96 -11.82
C VAL A 260 -19.51 -1.84 -12.84
N PHE A 261 -18.48 -1.01 -12.70
CA PHE A 261 -18.06 -0.07 -13.71
C PHE A 261 -16.92 -0.66 -14.55
N PHE A 262 -16.98 -0.41 -15.86
CA PHE A 262 -15.90 -0.75 -16.78
C PHE A 262 -14.92 0.41 -16.93
N ALA A 263 -13.68 0.11 -17.34
CA ALA A 263 -12.63 1.11 -17.51
C ALA A 263 -13.04 2.23 -18.49
N GLY A 264 -12.77 3.47 -18.08
CA GLY A 264 -13.10 4.69 -18.79
C GLY A 264 -12.55 5.92 -18.06
N GLU A 265 -12.63 7.09 -18.69
CA GLU A 265 -12.01 8.33 -18.19
C GLU A 265 -12.56 8.76 -16.82
N TYR A 266 -13.85 8.54 -16.57
CA TYR A 266 -14.54 8.99 -15.36
C TYR A 266 -14.88 7.86 -14.38
N THR A 267 -14.35 6.64 -14.57
CA THR A 267 -14.74 5.46 -13.79
C THR A 267 -14.57 5.66 -12.28
N THR A 268 -13.44 6.21 -11.82
CA THR A 268 -13.21 6.49 -10.40
C THR A 268 -14.16 7.55 -9.83
N ALA A 269 -14.47 8.58 -10.62
CA ALA A 269 -15.41 9.63 -10.20
C ALA A 269 -16.85 9.08 -10.13
N ASN A 270 -17.25 8.27 -11.10
CA ASN A 270 -18.55 7.60 -11.13
C ASN A 270 -18.70 6.60 -9.98
N ALA A 271 -17.63 5.85 -9.67
CA ALA A 271 -17.59 4.97 -8.52
C ALA A 271 -17.82 5.74 -7.21
N ARG A 272 -17.13 6.87 -6.99
CA ARG A 272 -17.39 7.73 -5.82
C ARG A 272 -18.81 8.28 -5.79
N LYS A 273 -19.31 8.75 -6.93
CA LYS A 273 -20.69 9.24 -7.04
C LYS A 273 -21.70 8.15 -6.68
N LEU A 274 -21.50 6.91 -7.12
CA LEU A 274 -22.37 5.80 -6.74
C LEU A 274 -22.37 5.60 -5.22
N ILE A 275 -21.20 5.65 -4.57
CA ILE A 275 -21.08 5.53 -3.11
C ILE A 275 -21.86 6.63 -2.39
N ASP A 276 -21.82 7.86 -2.89
CA ASP A 276 -22.58 8.97 -2.33
C ASP A 276 -24.10 8.77 -2.51
N GLU A 277 -24.55 8.35 -3.70
CA GLU A 277 -25.97 8.09 -4.01
C GLU A 277 -26.57 6.95 -3.18
N VAL A 278 -25.81 5.88 -2.96
CA VAL A 278 -26.28 4.72 -2.17
C VAL A 278 -26.27 5.04 -0.68
N ALA A 279 -25.27 5.77 -0.19
CA ALA A 279 -25.23 6.24 1.19
C ALA A 279 -26.39 7.21 1.50
N ALA A 280 -26.75 8.10 0.55
CA ALA A 280 -27.89 9.00 0.69
C ALA A 280 -29.26 8.27 0.74
N LYS A 281 -29.29 6.98 0.39
CA LYS A 281 -30.46 6.10 0.45
C LYS A 281 -30.35 5.04 1.57
N ASP A 282 -29.43 5.24 2.52
CA ASP A 282 -29.17 4.34 3.65
C ASP A 282 -28.71 2.93 3.26
N PHE A 283 -28.17 2.75 2.05
CA PHE A 283 -27.50 1.50 1.66
C PHE A 283 -26.04 1.50 2.10
N VAL A 284 -25.52 0.30 2.32
CA VAL A 284 -24.18 0.11 2.86
C VAL A 284 -23.24 -0.45 1.81
N LEU A 285 -22.05 0.14 1.68
CA LEU A 285 -20.96 -0.40 0.89
C LEU A 285 -20.23 -1.49 1.69
N ILE A 286 -20.35 -2.75 1.24
CA ILE A 286 -19.74 -3.90 1.91
C ILE A 286 -18.27 -4.01 1.56
N GLN A 287 -17.95 -4.03 0.26
CA GLN A 287 -16.58 -4.14 -0.23
C GLN A 287 -16.48 -3.66 -1.68
N THR A 288 -15.25 -3.43 -2.12
CA THR A 288 -14.92 -3.05 -3.48
C THR A 288 -13.76 -3.89 -4.01
N LYS A 289 -13.64 -4.01 -5.32
CA LYS A 289 -12.46 -4.57 -6.00
C LYS A 289 -12.20 -3.84 -7.31
N GLU A 290 -10.93 -3.62 -7.63
CA GLU A 290 -10.46 -3.26 -8.96
C GLU A 290 -9.60 -4.40 -9.52
N VAL A 291 -10.09 -5.05 -10.59
CA VAL A 291 -9.49 -6.28 -11.11
C VAL A 291 -9.59 -6.34 -12.64
N SER A 292 -8.54 -6.85 -13.30
CA SER A 292 -8.56 -7.09 -14.75
C SER A 292 -9.24 -8.42 -15.05
N MET A 293 -10.13 -8.47 -16.03
CA MET A 293 -10.81 -9.72 -16.40
C MET A 293 -10.32 -10.21 -17.77
N ARG A 294 -10.30 -11.52 -17.98
CA ARG A 294 -10.16 -12.10 -19.33
C ARG A 294 -11.54 -12.49 -19.87
N PRO A 295 -11.72 -12.64 -21.19
CA PRO A 295 -13.03 -12.99 -21.78
C PRO A 295 -13.66 -14.25 -21.18
N GLU A 296 -12.86 -15.25 -20.81
CA GLU A 296 -13.31 -16.46 -20.11
C GLU A 296 -13.87 -16.18 -18.71
N ASP A 297 -13.30 -15.20 -18.00
CA ASP A 297 -13.74 -14.81 -16.66
C ASP A 297 -15.10 -14.09 -16.73
N VAL A 298 -15.34 -13.28 -17.76
CA VAL A 298 -16.61 -12.57 -18.01
C VAL A 298 -17.78 -13.56 -18.12
N ARG A 299 -17.60 -14.64 -18.88
CA ARG A 299 -18.64 -15.69 -19.03
C ARG A 299 -18.97 -16.39 -17.73
N ARG A 300 -17.95 -16.63 -16.89
CA ARG A 300 -18.14 -17.28 -15.59
C ARG A 300 -18.85 -16.35 -14.60
N VAL A 301 -18.46 -15.07 -14.57
CA VAL A 301 -18.94 -14.10 -13.59
C VAL A 301 -20.33 -13.56 -13.95
N PHE A 302 -20.52 -13.11 -15.19
CA PHE A 302 -21.76 -12.43 -15.62
C PHE A 302 -22.75 -13.35 -16.35
N GLN A 303 -22.38 -14.61 -16.60
CA GLN A 303 -23.24 -15.66 -17.15
C GLN A 303 -23.99 -15.20 -18.41
N ASN A 304 -25.33 -15.08 -18.34
CA ASN A 304 -26.19 -14.75 -19.47
C ASN A 304 -25.95 -13.33 -20.02
N ASN A 305 -25.32 -12.44 -19.24
CA ASN A 305 -25.02 -11.07 -19.63
C ASN A 305 -23.62 -10.90 -20.24
N ALA A 306 -22.88 -12.00 -20.47
CA ALA A 306 -21.45 -11.93 -20.76
C ALA A 306 -21.11 -11.41 -22.16
N GLU A 307 -21.89 -11.74 -23.20
CA GLU A 307 -21.52 -11.42 -24.59
C GLU A 307 -21.35 -9.92 -24.82
N ASP A 308 -22.23 -9.10 -24.25
CA ASP A 308 -22.20 -7.63 -24.37
C ASP A 308 -21.11 -6.94 -23.52
N LEU A 309 -20.37 -7.71 -22.71
CA LEU A 309 -19.39 -7.18 -21.75
C LEU A 309 -17.94 -7.49 -22.13
N VAL A 310 -17.70 -8.44 -23.03
CA VAL A 310 -16.35 -8.87 -23.42
C VAL A 310 -15.52 -7.70 -23.98
N ASP A 311 -16.10 -6.86 -24.82
CA ASP A 311 -15.36 -5.73 -25.40
C ASP A 311 -14.99 -4.68 -24.34
N TRP A 312 -15.77 -4.56 -23.27
CA TRP A 312 -15.59 -3.54 -22.23
C TRP A 312 -14.45 -3.85 -21.27
N ILE A 313 -14.19 -5.13 -20.99
CA ILE A 313 -13.08 -5.54 -20.12
C ILE A 313 -11.70 -5.35 -20.77
N THR A 314 -11.65 -5.24 -22.11
CA THR A 314 -10.38 -4.99 -22.82
C THR A 314 -9.84 -3.57 -22.62
N LYS A 315 -10.69 -2.66 -22.14
CA LYS A 315 -10.33 -1.25 -21.88
C LYS A 315 -9.49 -1.05 -20.63
N GLY A 316 -9.48 -2.03 -19.72
CA GLY A 316 -8.74 -1.97 -18.47
C GLY A 316 -9.46 -2.70 -17.32
N PRO A 317 -8.95 -2.57 -16.09
CA PRO A 317 -9.58 -3.15 -14.90
C PRO A 317 -11.02 -2.66 -14.71
N VAL A 318 -11.88 -3.54 -14.22
CA VAL A 318 -13.24 -3.18 -13.79
C VAL A 318 -13.23 -2.81 -12.30
N ILE A 319 -14.11 -1.89 -11.90
CA ILE A 319 -14.34 -1.56 -10.49
C ILE A 319 -15.69 -2.11 -10.09
N ALA A 320 -15.69 -3.07 -9.16
CA ALA A 320 -16.88 -3.68 -8.60
C ALA A 320 -17.15 -3.21 -7.17
N MET A 321 -18.43 -3.14 -6.83
CA MET A 321 -18.93 -2.78 -5.52
C MET A 321 -20.01 -3.76 -5.10
N GLU A 322 -19.90 -4.24 -3.87
CA GLU A 322 -20.99 -4.95 -3.21
C GLU A 322 -21.74 -3.97 -2.32
N LEU A 323 -23.03 -3.81 -2.61
CA LEU A 323 -23.94 -2.94 -1.88
C LEU A 323 -24.96 -3.80 -1.13
N ASN A 324 -25.40 -3.36 0.05
CA ASN A 324 -26.32 -4.12 0.90
C ASN A 324 -27.42 -3.23 1.48
N GLY A 325 -28.62 -3.80 1.57
CA GLY A 325 -29.79 -3.19 2.18
C GLY A 325 -31.08 -3.61 1.48
N ASP A 326 -32.22 -3.45 2.14
CA ASP A 326 -33.50 -3.88 1.59
C ASP A 326 -33.89 -3.02 0.38
N GLY A 327 -34.15 -3.66 -0.76
CA GLY A 327 -34.46 -2.97 -2.03
C GLY A 327 -33.23 -2.41 -2.76
N VAL A 328 -32.01 -2.76 -2.34
CA VAL A 328 -30.77 -2.24 -2.93
C VAL A 328 -30.64 -2.56 -4.42
N VAL A 329 -31.15 -3.71 -4.89
CA VAL A 329 -31.07 -4.08 -6.31
C VAL A 329 -31.90 -3.12 -7.18
N GLU A 330 -33.14 -2.85 -6.79
CA GLU A 330 -34.02 -1.93 -7.51
C GLU A 330 -33.47 -0.50 -7.49
N ALA A 331 -32.99 -0.04 -6.33
CA ALA A 331 -32.40 1.28 -6.21
C ALA A 331 -31.14 1.43 -7.09
N CYS A 332 -30.27 0.42 -7.13
CA CYS A 332 -29.07 0.44 -7.98
C CYS A 332 -29.41 0.51 -9.47
N LYS A 333 -30.46 -0.18 -9.91
CA LYS A 333 -30.94 -0.10 -11.30
C LYS A 333 -31.43 1.31 -11.64
N ASN A 334 -32.19 1.93 -10.75
CA ASN A 334 -32.66 3.29 -10.94
C ASN A 334 -31.49 4.27 -11.00
N ILE A 335 -30.52 4.16 -10.09
CA ILE A 335 -29.29 4.96 -10.12
C ILE A 335 -28.53 4.76 -11.45
N ALA A 336 -28.37 3.52 -11.92
CA ALA A 336 -27.70 3.24 -13.19
C ALA A 336 -28.38 3.94 -14.37
N ASN A 337 -29.72 3.93 -14.41
CA ASN A 337 -30.48 4.57 -15.48
C ASN A 337 -30.48 6.11 -15.36
N ASP A 338 -30.70 6.64 -14.17
CA ASP A 338 -30.92 8.07 -13.97
C ASP A 338 -29.60 8.85 -13.93
N VAL A 339 -28.59 8.30 -13.27
CA VAL A 339 -27.31 8.97 -13.01
C VAL A 339 -26.24 8.57 -14.02
N PHE A 340 -26.27 7.33 -14.50
CA PHE A 340 -25.22 6.74 -15.33
C PHE A 340 -25.71 6.27 -16.71
N SER A 341 -26.83 6.81 -17.23
CA SER A 341 -27.42 6.44 -18.54
C SER A 341 -26.43 6.41 -19.72
N GLY A 342 -25.42 7.29 -19.71
CA GLY A 342 -24.38 7.35 -20.75
C GLY A 342 -23.18 6.42 -20.52
N THR A 343 -23.14 5.68 -19.41
CA THR A 343 -22.00 4.85 -19.00
C THR A 343 -22.40 3.38 -19.01
N LYS A 344 -21.61 2.53 -19.67
CA LYS A 344 -21.82 1.08 -19.57
C LYS A 344 -21.48 0.63 -18.15
N VAL A 345 -22.44 0.00 -17.50
CA VAL A 345 -22.32 -0.61 -16.18
C VAL A 345 -22.96 -1.99 -16.19
N PHE A 346 -22.59 -2.83 -15.24
CA PHE A 346 -23.34 -4.03 -14.88
C PHE A 346 -23.96 -3.80 -13.51
N VAL A 347 -25.22 -4.18 -13.35
CA VAL A 347 -25.94 -4.17 -12.08
C VAL A 347 -26.67 -5.51 -11.96
N SER A 348 -26.67 -6.11 -10.77
CA SER A 348 -27.47 -7.30 -10.50
C SER A 348 -28.92 -7.10 -10.95
N ASP A 349 -29.47 -8.11 -11.63
CA ASP A 349 -30.77 -7.97 -12.27
C ASP A 349 -31.94 -8.30 -11.31
N ASN A 350 -31.73 -9.24 -10.39
CA ASN A 350 -32.81 -9.71 -9.52
C ASN A 350 -32.30 -9.97 -8.11
N LYS A 351 -33.06 -9.54 -7.11
CA LYS A 351 -32.83 -9.87 -5.69
C LYS A 351 -32.50 -11.35 -5.47
N ASN A 352 -33.23 -12.26 -6.13
CA ASN A 352 -33.07 -13.70 -5.96
C ASN A 352 -31.76 -14.27 -6.53
N THR A 353 -31.11 -13.57 -7.45
CA THR A 353 -29.84 -14.02 -8.07
C THR A 353 -28.66 -13.12 -7.73
N SER A 354 -28.91 -11.96 -7.13
CA SER A 354 -27.92 -10.93 -6.83
C SER A 354 -26.77 -11.41 -5.94
N SER A 355 -27.07 -12.23 -4.92
CA SER A 355 -26.06 -12.85 -4.06
C SER A 355 -25.11 -13.74 -4.86
N ARG A 356 -25.63 -14.48 -5.85
CA ARG A 356 -24.82 -15.31 -6.74
C ARG A 356 -23.93 -14.46 -7.65
N ASP A 357 -24.39 -13.31 -8.12
CA ASP A 357 -23.56 -12.38 -8.91
C ASP A 357 -22.36 -11.89 -8.08
N VAL A 358 -22.64 -11.44 -6.85
CA VAL A 358 -21.62 -11.05 -5.86
C VAL A 358 -20.64 -12.19 -5.64
N ASP A 359 -21.12 -13.38 -5.27
CA ASP A 359 -20.27 -14.53 -5.00
C ASP A 359 -19.40 -14.89 -6.21
N ASN A 360 -19.96 -14.92 -7.42
CA ASN A 360 -19.17 -15.24 -8.61
C ASN A 360 -18.05 -14.21 -8.85
N PHE A 361 -18.36 -12.92 -8.68
CA PHE A 361 -17.39 -11.85 -8.91
C PHE A 361 -16.28 -11.86 -7.87
N PHE A 362 -16.63 -11.84 -6.57
CA PHE A 362 -15.64 -11.71 -5.51
C PHE A 362 -14.81 -12.99 -5.33
N ASN A 363 -15.38 -14.19 -5.52
CA ASN A 363 -14.59 -15.42 -5.57
C ASN A 363 -13.57 -15.39 -6.73
N PHE A 364 -13.98 -14.88 -7.90
CA PHE A 364 -13.05 -14.69 -9.02
C PHE A 364 -11.93 -13.70 -8.67
N ALA A 365 -12.30 -12.54 -8.14
CA ALA A 365 -11.34 -11.49 -7.80
C ALA A 365 -10.34 -11.98 -6.76
N ASP A 366 -10.80 -12.68 -5.72
CA ASP A 366 -9.95 -13.22 -4.67
C ASP A 366 -8.98 -14.28 -5.22
N MET A 367 -9.46 -15.21 -6.06
CA MET A 367 -8.58 -16.18 -6.74
C MET A 367 -7.52 -15.50 -7.61
N GLN A 368 -7.86 -14.43 -8.33
CA GLN A 368 -6.91 -13.73 -9.19
C GLN A 368 -5.89 -12.91 -8.39
N MET A 369 -6.31 -12.37 -7.25
CA MET A 369 -5.45 -11.57 -6.37
C MET A 369 -4.60 -12.42 -5.41
N GLY A 370 -4.83 -13.74 -5.38
CA GLY A 370 -4.12 -14.67 -4.49
C GLY A 370 -4.52 -14.50 -3.02
N LEU A 371 -5.81 -14.24 -2.77
CA LEU A 371 -6.40 -14.05 -1.44
C LEU A 371 -7.00 -15.32 -0.87
#